data_AF-B0JE96-F1
#
_entry.id   AF-B0JE96-F1
#
_cell.length_a   1.000
_cell.length_b   1.000
_cell.length_c   1.000
_cell.angle_alpha   90.00
_cell.angle_beta   90.00
_cell.angle_gamma   90.00
#
_symmetry.space_group_name_H-M   'P 1'
#
loop_
_entity.id
_entity.type
_entity.pdbx_description
1 polymer ?
#
loop_
_entity_poly.entity_id
_entity_poly.type
_entity_poly.pdbx_seq_one_letter_code
_entity_poly.pdbx_strand_id
1 'polypeptide(L)'
;ESLIPKYGDFVAARMAEDKLIVCRQKDGSIRAFINSCTHRGNQVCHADSGNARAFVCNYHGWVYGPDGALAQVPLEERCHVGVDKATSGLPQVRVESHRGFVYGCFDQNAPSLKDYLGEFAWYLDTWMVGAGNGVELLGPPSKSILE
;
A
#
# COMPACT_ATOMS: atom_id res chain seq x y z
N GLU A 1 9.25 5.87 -3.23
CA GLU A 1 9.17 6.53 -1.92
C GLU A 1 8.78 8.00 -2.01
N SER A 2 9.33 8.74 -2.99
CA SER A 2 9.03 10.16 -3.25
C SER A 2 7.54 10.50 -3.45
N LEU A 3 6.75 9.54 -3.92
CA LEU A 3 5.30 9.72 -4.10
C LEU A 3 4.50 9.71 -2.78
N ILE A 4 5.12 9.25 -1.68
CA ILE A 4 4.53 9.20 -0.33
C ILE A 4 5.56 9.66 0.73
N PRO A 5 5.98 10.95 0.67
CA PRO A 5 7.11 11.44 1.46
C PRO A 5 6.81 11.61 2.95
N LYS A 6 5.54 11.81 3.34
CA LYS A 6 5.14 12.10 4.72
C LYS A 6 4.22 11.02 5.27
N TYR A 7 4.17 10.91 6.60
CA TYR A 7 3.24 10.02 7.27
C TYR A 7 1.79 10.26 6.82
N GLY A 8 1.09 9.18 6.48
CA GLY A 8 -0.28 9.18 5.99
C GLY A 8 -0.40 9.46 4.49
N ASP A 9 0.68 9.86 3.82
CA ASP A 9 0.66 9.95 2.36
C ASP A 9 0.43 8.57 1.77
N PHE A 10 -0.50 8.49 0.84
CA PHE A 10 -0.84 7.26 0.14
C PHE A 10 -0.98 7.50 -1.35
N VAL A 11 -0.79 6.42 -2.11
CA VAL A 11 -1.12 6.32 -3.53
C VAL A 11 -1.94 5.07 -3.80
N ALA A 12 -2.86 5.15 -4.75
CA ALA A 12 -3.50 3.99 -5.34
C ALA A 12 -2.55 3.32 -6.32
N ALA A 13 -2.37 2.01 -6.19
CA ALA A 13 -1.55 1.20 -7.08
C ALA A 13 -2.33 -0.03 -7.57
N ARG A 14 -1.73 -0.78 -8.50
CA ARG A 14 -2.23 -2.10 -8.90
C ARG A 14 -1.10 -3.12 -8.90
N MET A 15 -1.40 -4.34 -8.49
CA MET A 15 -0.57 -5.52 -8.74
C MET A 15 -1.39 -6.47 -9.59
N ALA A 16 -1.01 -6.61 -10.87
CA ALA A 16 -1.87 -7.20 -11.89
C ALA A 16 -3.26 -6.52 -11.87
N GLU A 17 -4.32 -7.27 -11.59
CA GLU A 17 -5.69 -6.77 -11.56
C GLU A 17 -6.11 -6.23 -10.18
N ASP A 18 -5.39 -6.61 -9.12
CA ASP A 18 -5.69 -6.24 -7.74
C ASP A 18 -5.37 -4.78 -7.46
N LYS A 19 -6.35 -4.06 -6.90
CA LYS A 19 -6.19 -2.66 -6.50
C LYS A 19 -5.58 -2.61 -5.10
N LEU A 20 -4.59 -1.74 -4.93
CA LEU A 20 -3.87 -1.55 -3.67
C LEU A 20 -3.95 -0.11 -3.19
N ILE A 21 -3.83 0.04 -1.87
CA ILE A 21 -3.43 1.30 -1.24
C ILE A 21 -2.00 1.10 -0.73
N VAL A 22 -1.09 2.00 -1.10
CA VAL A 22 0.29 2.02 -0.60
C VAL A 22 0.45 3.27 0.25
N CYS A 23 0.80 3.13 1.53
CA CYS A 23 0.72 4.20 2.53
C CYS A 23 1.98 4.27 3.40
N ARG A 24 2.49 5.49 3.62
CA ARG A 24 3.61 5.77 4.52
C ARG A 24 3.13 5.76 5.98
N GLN A 25 3.80 4.96 6.79
CA GLN A 25 3.51 4.80 8.21
C GLN A 25 4.22 5.85 9.06
N LYS A 26 3.80 5.97 10.33
CA LYS A 26 4.33 6.98 11.25
C LYS A 26 5.79 6.74 11.62
N ASP A 27 6.21 5.47 11.63
CA ASP A 27 7.58 5.03 11.87
C ASP A 27 8.47 5.15 10.61
N GLY A 28 7.93 5.65 9.50
CA GLY A 28 8.62 5.77 8.22
C GLY A 28 8.54 4.52 7.34
N SER A 29 8.07 3.38 7.86
CA SER A 29 7.85 2.17 7.06
C SER A 29 6.75 2.40 6.01
N ILE A 30 6.69 1.52 5.02
CA ILE A 30 5.64 1.53 3.99
C ILE A 30 4.84 0.26 4.11
N ARG A 31 3.51 0.40 4.11
CA ARG A 31 2.59 -0.73 4.00
C ARG A 31 1.80 -0.63 2.71
N ALA A 32 1.51 -1.79 2.14
CA ALA A 32 0.55 -1.92 1.07
C ALA A 32 -0.49 -2.98 1.44
N PHE A 33 -1.72 -2.76 1.04
CA PHE A 33 -2.82 -3.66 1.33
C PHE A 33 -3.87 -3.61 0.22
N ILE A 34 -4.60 -4.72 0.07
CA ILE A 34 -5.69 -4.83 -0.91
C ILE A 34 -6.75 -3.76 -0.59
N ASN A 35 -7.12 -2.99 -1.61
CA ASN A 35 -8.13 -1.94 -1.54
C ASN A 35 -9.55 -2.53 -1.66
N SER A 36 -9.88 -3.46 -0.74
CA SER A 36 -11.14 -4.18 -0.70
C SER A 36 -11.56 -4.37 0.75
N CYS A 37 -12.69 -3.77 1.13
CA CYS A 37 -13.21 -3.82 2.49
C CYS A 37 -13.50 -5.27 2.92
N THR A 38 -13.01 -5.71 4.07
CA THR A 38 -13.21 -7.07 4.59
C THR A 38 -14.66 -7.39 4.95
N HIS A 39 -15.54 -6.39 5.03
CA HIS A 39 -16.96 -6.62 5.27
C HIS A 39 -17.67 -7.23 4.04
N ARG A 40 -17.66 -6.53 2.90
CA ARG A 40 -18.42 -6.90 1.68
C ARG A 40 -17.68 -6.61 0.37
N GLY A 41 -16.36 -6.40 0.43
CA GLY A 41 -15.51 -6.26 -0.75
C GLY A 41 -15.59 -4.91 -1.48
N ASN A 42 -16.32 -3.92 -0.96
CA ASN A 42 -16.35 -2.59 -1.58
C ASN A 42 -14.95 -1.94 -1.55
N GLN A 43 -14.58 -1.22 -2.61
CA GLN A 43 -13.34 -0.46 -2.64
C GLN A 43 -13.32 0.56 -1.49
N VAL A 44 -12.22 0.64 -0.75
CA VAL A 44 -12.13 1.47 0.46
C VAL A 44 -11.75 2.90 0.11
N CYS A 45 -10.77 3.08 -0.78
CA CYS A 45 -10.31 4.40 -1.22
C CYS A 45 -10.38 4.53 -2.74
N HIS A 46 -11.03 5.58 -3.24
CA HIS A 46 -11.16 5.86 -4.67
C HIS A 46 -10.19 6.93 -5.17
N ALA A 47 -9.53 7.67 -4.27
CA ALA A 47 -8.56 8.69 -4.65
C ALA A 47 -7.27 8.06 -5.17
N ASP A 48 -6.67 8.68 -6.20
CA ASP A 48 -5.40 8.24 -6.77
C ASP A 48 -4.22 8.47 -5.83
N SER A 49 -4.28 9.52 -5.02
CA SER A 49 -3.31 9.84 -3.99
C SER A 49 -3.92 10.79 -2.96
N GLY A 50 -3.24 10.97 -1.82
CA GLY A 50 -3.64 11.93 -0.80
C GLY A 50 -2.86 11.72 0.49
N ASN A 51 -3.33 12.37 1.56
CA ASN A 51 -2.86 12.15 2.93
C ASN A 51 -4.05 11.75 3.81
N ALA A 52 -3.97 10.61 4.48
CA ALA A 52 -5.06 10.07 5.28
C ALA A 52 -4.54 9.47 6.59
N ARG A 53 -5.24 9.77 7.69
CA ARG A 53 -5.03 9.10 8.99
C ARG A 53 -5.89 7.84 9.15
N ALA A 54 -6.88 7.67 8.27
CA ALA A 54 -7.74 6.49 8.21
C ALA A 54 -8.43 6.43 6.83
N PHE A 55 -8.84 5.24 6.43
CA PHE A 55 -9.60 4.97 5.21
C PHE A 55 -10.98 4.46 5.60
N VAL A 56 -12.04 5.15 5.16
CA VAL A 56 -13.43 4.80 5.49
C VAL A 56 -14.09 4.17 4.29
N CYS A 57 -14.59 2.94 4.44
CA CYS A 57 -15.35 2.28 3.39
C CYS A 57 -16.70 2.98 3.20
N ASN A 58 -16.94 3.48 1.99
CA ASN A 58 -18.15 4.24 1.63
C ASN A 58 -19.44 3.42 1.66
N TYR A 59 -19.38 2.10 1.83
CA TYR A 59 -20.58 1.27 1.89
C TYR A 59 -21.21 1.29 3.29
N HIS A 60 -20.49 0.82 4.31
CA HIS A 60 -21.02 0.67 5.68
C HIS A 60 -20.18 1.41 6.74
N GLY A 61 -19.21 2.22 6.32
CA GLY A 61 -18.42 3.05 7.22
C GLY A 61 -17.37 2.32 8.05
N TRP A 62 -16.98 1.08 7.69
CA TRP A 62 -15.84 0.41 8.33
C TRP A 62 -14.57 1.24 8.13
N VAL A 63 -13.87 1.52 9.22
CA VAL A 63 -12.72 2.44 9.26
C VAL A 63 -11.45 1.64 9.44
N TYR A 64 -10.52 1.80 8.50
CA TYR A 64 -9.21 1.19 8.51
C TYR A 64 -8.14 2.22 8.85
N GLY A 65 -7.15 1.83 9.63
CA GLY A 65 -5.97 2.65 9.92
C GLY A 65 -5.08 2.85 8.68
N PRO A 66 -4.03 3.69 8.79
CA PRO A 66 -3.08 3.92 7.70
C PRO A 66 -2.24 2.67 7.37
N ASP A 67 -2.22 1.67 8.27
CA ASP A 67 -1.60 0.35 8.13
C ASP A 67 -2.57 -0.71 7.57
N GLY A 68 -3.83 -0.35 7.35
CA GLY A 68 -4.89 -1.25 6.91
C GLY A 68 -5.57 -2.03 8.04
N ALA A 69 -5.18 -1.88 9.31
CA ALA A 69 -5.85 -2.55 10.42
C ALA A 69 -7.29 -2.02 10.58
N LEU A 70 -8.25 -2.88 10.96
CA LEU A 70 -9.62 -2.43 11.23
C LEU A 70 -9.67 -1.67 12.55
N ALA A 71 -9.83 -0.35 12.49
CA ALA A 71 -9.81 0.50 13.66
C ALA A 71 -11.18 0.64 14.32
N GLN A 72 -12.23 0.82 13.51
CA GLN A 72 -13.58 1.07 14.00
C GLN A 72 -14.64 0.50 13.06
N VAL A 73 -15.72 0.00 13.65
CA VAL A 73 -16.92 -0.43 12.95
C VAL A 73 -18.11 0.36 13.48
N PRO A 74 -18.94 1.01 12.63
CA PRO A 74 -20.15 1.66 13.10
C PRO A 74 -21.12 0.67 13.75
N LEU A 75 -21.80 1.10 14.82
CA LEU A 75 -22.77 0.27 15.57
C LEU A 75 -22.18 -1.05 16.11
N GLU A 76 -20.88 -1.08 16.45
CA GLU A 76 -20.15 -2.28 16.87
C GLU A 76 -20.89 -3.10 17.94
N GLU A 77 -21.28 -2.47 19.04
CA GLU A 77 -21.95 -3.11 20.18
C GLU A 77 -23.38 -3.61 19.87
N ARG A 78 -24.01 -3.13 18.80
CA ARG A 78 -25.41 -3.44 18.47
C ARG A 78 -25.57 -4.42 17.32
N CYS A 79 -24.74 -4.28 16.29
CA CYS A 79 -24.90 -4.99 15.02
C CYS A 79 -23.69 -5.84 14.63
N HIS A 80 -22.53 -5.63 15.26
CA HIS A 80 -21.28 -6.31 14.93
C HIS A 80 -20.62 -6.92 16.17
N VAL A 81 -21.45 -7.40 17.10
CA VAL A 81 -20.99 -8.10 18.30
C VAL A 81 -20.19 -9.34 17.87
N GLY A 82 -18.93 -9.42 18.31
CA GLY A 82 -18.04 -10.54 18.00
C GLY A 82 -17.20 -10.36 16.73
N VAL A 83 -17.21 -9.20 16.07
CA VAL A 83 -16.20 -8.89 15.05
C VAL A 83 -14.83 -8.81 15.71
N ASP A 84 -13.93 -9.72 15.32
CA ASP A 84 -12.53 -9.65 15.72
C ASP A 84 -11.78 -8.67 14.81
N LYS A 85 -11.60 -7.45 15.30
CA LYS A 85 -10.87 -6.39 14.58
C LYS A 85 -9.41 -6.75 14.30
N ALA A 86 -8.79 -7.61 15.13
CA ALA A 86 -7.39 -8.01 14.94
C ALA A 86 -7.19 -8.86 13.68
N THR A 87 -8.21 -9.62 13.28
CA THR A 87 -8.18 -10.50 12.09
C THR A 87 -8.98 -9.94 10.90
N SER A 88 -9.68 -8.82 11.09
CA SER A 88 -10.57 -8.21 10.07
C SER A 88 -9.95 -6.99 9.35
N GLY A 89 -8.63 -6.77 9.46
CA GLY A 89 -7.92 -5.73 8.72
C GLY A 89 -7.81 -6.03 7.21
N LEU A 90 -7.46 -5.02 6.43
CA LEU A 90 -7.23 -5.16 4.99
C LEU A 90 -6.10 -6.15 4.72
N PRO A 91 -6.27 -7.11 3.78
CA PRO A 91 -5.25 -8.09 3.46
C PRO A 91 -3.93 -7.40 3.08
N GLN A 92 -2.86 -7.74 3.79
CA GLN A 92 -1.56 -7.09 3.65
C GLN A 92 -0.77 -7.66 2.47
N VAL A 93 0.05 -6.81 1.85
CA VAL A 93 1.03 -7.18 0.82
C VAL A 93 2.42 -7.00 1.42
N ARG A 94 3.33 -7.96 1.17
CA ARG A 94 4.72 -7.81 1.61
C ARG A 94 5.37 -6.70 0.80
N VAL A 95 5.96 -5.72 1.47
CA VAL A 95 6.60 -4.56 0.84
C VAL A 95 8.08 -4.52 1.18
N GLU A 96 8.90 -4.32 0.16
CA GLU A 96 10.33 -4.06 0.30
C GLU A 96 10.71 -2.87 -0.60
N SER A 97 11.82 -2.21 -0.27
CA SER A 97 12.33 -1.11 -1.07
C SER A 97 13.76 -1.34 -1.52
N HIS A 98 14.06 -0.99 -2.77
CA HIS A 98 15.41 -0.91 -3.33
C HIS A 98 15.62 0.50 -3.85
N ARG A 99 16.58 1.24 -3.27
CA ARG A 99 16.99 2.59 -3.70
C ARG A 99 15.83 3.58 -3.89
N GLY A 100 14.84 3.57 -3.01
CA GLY A 100 13.68 4.47 -3.08
C GLY A 100 12.54 3.99 -4.00
N PHE A 101 12.70 2.86 -4.68
CA PHE A 101 11.64 2.17 -5.41
C PHE A 101 10.98 1.15 -4.50
N VAL A 102 9.65 1.08 -4.53
CA VAL A 102 8.84 0.27 -3.62
C VAL A 102 8.24 -0.89 -4.41
N TYR A 103 8.47 -2.11 -3.95
CA TYR A 103 8.00 -3.34 -4.57
C TYR A 103 7.04 -4.09 -3.65
N GLY A 104 6.08 -4.78 -4.24
CA GLY A 104 5.10 -5.61 -3.53
C GLY A 104 5.19 -7.08 -3.94
N CYS A 105 4.98 -7.99 -3.00
CA CYS A 105 4.89 -9.43 -3.24
C CYS A 105 3.74 -10.04 -2.42
N PHE A 106 2.92 -10.89 -3.05
CA PHE A 106 1.84 -11.59 -2.36
C PHE A 106 2.33 -12.84 -1.61
N ASP A 107 3.34 -13.52 -2.15
CA ASP A 107 3.88 -14.73 -1.54
C ASP A 107 4.79 -14.37 -0.36
N GLN A 108 4.40 -14.79 0.84
CA GLN A 108 5.15 -14.54 2.06
C GLN A 108 6.45 -15.35 2.13
N ASN A 109 6.55 -16.43 1.35
CA ASN A 109 7.72 -17.32 1.31
C ASN A 109 8.65 -17.04 0.11
N ALA A 110 8.29 -16.09 -0.76
CA ALA A 110 9.16 -15.67 -1.85
C ALA A 110 10.49 -15.11 -1.30
N PRO A 111 11.60 -15.20 -2.07
CA PRO A 111 12.89 -14.63 -1.67
C PRO A 111 12.78 -13.13 -1.38
N SER A 112 13.76 -12.58 -0.66
CA SER A 112 13.84 -11.12 -0.44
C SER A 112 13.91 -10.38 -1.78
N LEU A 113 13.51 -9.11 -1.81
CA LEU A 113 13.66 -8.27 -3.01
C LEU A 113 15.12 -8.23 -3.46
N LYS A 114 16.06 -8.16 -2.52
CA LYS A 114 17.49 -8.18 -2.81
C LYS A 114 17.89 -9.44 -3.58
N ASP A 115 17.46 -10.61 -3.11
CA ASP A 115 17.79 -11.89 -3.74
C ASP A 115 17.05 -12.07 -5.07
N TYR A 116 15.80 -11.59 -5.17
CA TYR A 116 15.03 -11.57 -6.42
C TYR A 116 15.70 -10.71 -7.50
N LEU A 117 16.19 -9.53 -7.13
CA LEU A 117 16.98 -8.69 -8.03
C LEU A 117 18.32 -9.34 -8.36
N GLY A 118 18.96 -9.98 -7.38
CA GLY A 118 20.23 -10.70 -7.56
C GLY A 118 21.30 -9.81 -8.19
N GLU A 119 22.01 -10.35 -9.17
CA GLU A 119 23.05 -9.61 -9.92
C GLU A 119 22.49 -8.45 -10.74
N PHE A 120 21.20 -8.44 -11.04
CA PHE A 120 20.58 -7.33 -11.75
C PHE A 120 20.63 -6.02 -10.95
N ALA A 121 20.67 -6.11 -9.61
CA ALA A 121 20.82 -4.94 -8.74
C ALA A 121 22.08 -4.13 -9.07
N TRP A 122 23.17 -4.77 -9.53
CA TRP A 122 24.39 -4.08 -9.93
C TRP A 122 24.15 -3.14 -11.12
N TYR A 123 23.38 -3.58 -12.11
CA TYR A 123 23.02 -2.77 -13.27
C TYR A 123 22.06 -1.64 -12.88
N LEU A 124 21.10 -1.92 -12.00
CA LEU A 124 20.17 -0.91 -11.50
C LEU A 124 20.89 0.20 -10.73
N ASP A 125 21.85 -0.16 -9.88
CA ASP A 125 22.57 0.80 -9.04
C ASP A 125 23.33 1.85 -9.88
N THR A 126 23.73 1.52 -11.12
CA THR A 126 24.40 2.45 -12.04
C THR A 126 23.61 3.76 -12.23
N TRP A 127 22.28 3.68 -12.34
CA TRP A 127 21.43 4.86 -12.52
C TRP A 127 20.59 5.17 -11.28
N MET A 128 20.19 4.17 -10.50
CA MET A 128 19.38 4.37 -9.29
C MET A 128 20.18 4.98 -8.14
N VAL A 129 21.50 4.80 -8.11
CA VAL A 129 22.41 5.52 -7.19
C VAL A 129 23.12 6.63 -7.94
N GLY A 130 23.58 6.35 -9.18
CA GLY A 130 24.26 7.33 -10.03
C GLY A 130 25.48 7.93 -9.32
N ALA A 131 25.60 9.26 -9.35
CA ALA A 131 26.66 9.99 -8.66
C ALA A 131 26.43 10.15 -7.13
N GLY A 132 25.44 9.47 -6.56
CA GLY A 132 25.19 9.41 -5.11
C GLY A 132 23.88 10.04 -4.64
N ASN A 133 23.21 10.84 -5.47
CA ASN A 133 21.92 11.47 -5.12
C ASN A 133 20.71 10.57 -5.39
N GLY A 134 20.93 9.43 -6.05
CA GLY A 134 19.88 8.55 -6.51
C GLY A 134 18.90 9.22 -7.46
N VAL A 135 17.69 8.66 -7.54
CA VAL A 135 16.62 9.10 -8.44
C VAL A 135 15.27 8.91 -7.78
N GLU A 136 14.27 9.63 -8.29
CA GLU A 136 12.91 9.56 -7.77
C GLU A 136 11.86 9.54 -8.89
N LEU A 137 10.67 9.10 -8.53
CA LEU A 137 9.50 9.20 -9.40
C LEU A 137 8.81 10.54 -9.17
N LEU A 138 8.42 11.19 -10.28
CA LEU A 138 7.58 12.38 -10.28
C LEU A 138 6.17 12.00 -10.73
N GLY A 139 5.16 12.40 -9.96
CA GLY A 139 3.75 12.14 -10.25
C GLY A 139 2.97 13.41 -10.64
N PRO A 140 1.68 13.27 -11.00
CA PRO A 140 0.94 12.01 -11.15
C PRO A 140 1.34 11.27 -12.44
N PRO A 141 1.26 9.92 -12.47
CA PRO A 141 1.56 9.17 -13.69
C PRO A 141 0.45 9.32 -14.72
N SER A 142 0.82 9.35 -16.00
CA SER A 142 -0.12 9.19 -17.11
C SER A 142 -0.70 7.77 -17.09
N LYS A 143 -2.02 7.64 -17.24
CA LYS A 143 -2.74 6.36 -17.32
C LYS A 143 -3.52 6.29 -18.62
N SER A 144 -3.29 5.25 -19.42
CA SER A 144 -3.99 4.99 -20.69
C SER A 144 -4.23 3.50 -20.86
N ILE A 145 -5.31 3.13 -21.55
CA ILE A 145 -5.55 1.76 -21.98
C ILE A 145 -4.94 1.61 -23.37
N LEU A 146 -4.14 0.56 -23.56
CA LEU A 146 -3.61 0.17 -24.86
C LEU A 146 -4.31 -1.12 -25.26
N GLU A 147 -5.10 -1.06 -26.33
CA GLU A 147 -5.82 -2.20 -26.93
C GLU A 147 -5.04 -2.78 -28.12
#